data_AF-G8R6Z1-F1
#
_entry.id   AF-G8R6Z1-F1
#
_cell.length_a   1.000
_cell.length_b   1.000
_cell.length_c   1.000
_cell.angle_alpha   90.00
_cell.angle_beta   90.00
_cell.angle_gamma   90.00
#
_symmetry.space_group_name_H-M   'P 1'
#
loop_
_entity.id
_entity.type
_entity.pdbx_description
1 polymer ?
#
loop_
_entity_poly.entity_id
_entity_poly.type
_entity_poly.pdbx_seq_one_letter_code
_entity_poly.pdbx_strand_id
1 'polypeptide(L)'
;MKNSKQDESPSKAGVAKAAGVIVKFVAKEFLWVLVILLVGIPLAFVFVYVIEAYSSHGIKAELNGLSDKLPLIFIAYVYSVLGVYFTRMVVSAINTMIKG
;
A
#
# COMPACT_ATOMS: atom_id res chain seq x y z
N MET A 1 33.76 -18.53 -41.76
CA MET A 1 33.63 -17.83 -40.46
C MET A 1 32.14 -17.62 -40.19
N LYS A 2 31.54 -18.44 -39.32
CA LYS A 2 30.11 -18.37 -38.98
C LYS A 2 29.99 -17.95 -37.51
N ASN A 3 29.98 -16.65 -37.26
CA ASN A 3 29.60 -16.11 -35.95
C ASN A 3 28.08 -16.10 -35.89
N SER A 4 27.48 -17.22 -35.48
CA SER A 4 26.08 -17.25 -35.04
C SER A 4 26.00 -16.58 -33.67
N LYS A 5 25.48 -15.36 -33.67
CA LYS A 5 24.93 -14.74 -32.46
C LYS A 5 23.93 -15.73 -31.87
N GLN A 6 24.23 -16.25 -30.68
CA GLN A 6 23.23 -16.85 -29.82
C GLN A 6 22.23 -15.74 -29.49
N ASP A 7 21.06 -15.80 -30.12
CA ASP A 7 19.88 -15.14 -29.58
C ASP A 7 19.58 -15.80 -28.23
N GLU A 8 20.04 -15.20 -27.14
CA GLU A 8 19.58 -15.49 -25.80
C GLU A 8 18.13 -14.99 -25.66
N SER A 9 17.20 -15.64 -26.37
CA SER A 9 15.80 -15.57 -25.97
C SER A 9 15.71 -16.13 -24.55
N PRO A 10 15.08 -15.44 -23.58
CA PRO A 10 14.99 -15.95 -22.23
C PRO A 10 14.36 -17.34 -22.28
N SER A 11 15.12 -18.36 -21.88
CA SER A 11 14.67 -19.75 -21.85
C SER A 11 13.28 -19.82 -21.21
N LYS A 12 12.33 -20.54 -21.84
CA LYS A 12 10.97 -20.72 -21.32
C LYS A 12 10.98 -21.16 -19.84
N ALA A 13 12.01 -21.89 -19.42
CA ALA A 13 12.23 -22.29 -18.03
C ALA A 13 12.63 -21.12 -17.09
N GLY A 14 13.40 -20.15 -17.58
CA GLY A 14 13.73 -18.91 -16.86
C GLY A 14 12.53 -18.00 -16.66
N VAL A 15 11.69 -17.84 -17.69
CA VAL A 15 10.45 -17.06 -17.63
C VAL A 15 9.44 -17.69 -16.65
N ALA A 16 9.26 -19.02 -16.70
CA ALA A 16 8.39 -19.74 -15.78
C ALA A 16 8.84 -19.63 -14.32
N LYS A 17 10.16 -19.65 -14.06
CA LYS A 17 10.71 -19.44 -12.71
C LYS A 17 10.47 -18.02 -12.21
N ALA A 18 10.71 -17.01 -13.04
CA ALA A 18 10.46 -15.61 -12.68
C ALA A 18 8.96 -15.37 -12.38
N ALA A 19 8.07 -15.91 -13.23
CA ALA A 19 6.63 -15.84 -13.01
C ALA A 19 6.22 -16.50 -11.68
N GLY A 20 6.77 -17.67 -11.35
CA GLY A 20 6.50 -18.35 -10.08
C GLY A 20 6.94 -17.55 -8.84
N VAL A 21 8.05 -16.82 -8.93
CA VAL A 21 8.50 -15.91 -7.85
C VAL A 21 7.58 -14.71 -7.71
N ILE A 22 7.19 -14.08 -8.83
CA ILE A 22 6.26 -12.94 -8.84
C ILE A 22 4.91 -13.35 -8.26
N VAL A 23 4.34 -14.48 -8.69
CA VAL A 23 3.04 -14.97 -8.19
C VAL A 23 3.08 -15.22 -6.69
N LYS A 24 4.15 -15.83 -6.16
CA LYS A 24 4.31 -16.03 -4.72
C LYS A 24 4.44 -14.71 -3.96
N PHE A 25 5.17 -13.74 -4.52
CA PHE A 25 5.30 -12.42 -3.92
C PHE A 25 3.96 -11.69 -3.89
N VAL A 26 3.23 -11.69 -5.01
CA VAL A 26 1.89 -11.08 -5.13
C VAL A 26 0.91 -11.74 -4.17
N ALA A 27 0.89 -13.07 -4.06
CA ALA A 27 0.00 -13.77 -3.13
C ALA A 27 0.28 -13.39 -1.67
N LYS A 28 1.56 -13.25 -1.31
CA LYS A 28 1.96 -12.80 0.03
C LYS A 28 1.54 -11.36 0.29
N GLU A 29 1.77 -10.45 -0.66
CA GLU A 29 1.39 -9.05 -0.53
C GLU A 29 -0.13 -8.85 -0.56
N PHE A 30 -0.86 -9.66 -1.31
CA PHE A 30 -2.32 -9.61 -1.40
C PHE A 30 -2.99 -9.81 -0.04
N LEU A 31 -2.54 -10.81 0.73
CA LEU A 31 -3.08 -11.06 2.08
C LEU A 31 -2.83 -9.87 3.00
N TRP A 32 -1.66 -9.24 2.89
CA TRP A 32 -1.32 -8.06 3.67
C TRP A 32 -2.13 -6.83 3.28
N VAL A 33 -2.35 -6.61 1.99
CA VAL A 33 -3.26 -5.56 1.51
C VAL A 33 -4.66 -5.77 2.09
N LEU A 34 -5.16 -7.01 2.10
CA LEU A 34 -6.46 -7.34 2.69
C LEU A 34 -6.53 -6.97 4.19
N VAL A 35 -5.48 -7.33 4.95
CA VAL A 35 -5.38 -6.98 6.38
C VAL A 35 -5.37 -5.47 6.57
N ILE A 36 -4.61 -4.73 5.75
CA ILE A 36 -4.50 -3.28 5.84
C ILE A 36 -5.83 -2.61 5.50
N LEU A 37 -6.56 -3.10 4.50
CA LEU A 37 -7.91 -2.62 4.19
C LEU A 37 -8.85 -2.82 5.39
N LEU A 38 -8.79 -3.99 6.04
CA LEU A 38 -9.66 -4.29 7.18
C LEU A 38 -9.30 -3.46 8.42
N VAL A 39 -8.02 -3.27 8.71
CA VAL A 39 -7.52 -2.44 9.82
C VAL A 39 -7.70 -0.94 9.54
N GLY A 40 -7.71 -0.54 8.27
CA GLY A 40 -7.98 0.83 7.86
C GLY A 40 -9.36 1.33 8.27
N ILE A 41 -10.35 0.45 8.37
CA ILE A 41 -11.73 0.81 8.74
C ILE A 41 -11.79 1.40 10.16
N PRO A 42 -11.40 0.69 11.25
CA PRO A 42 -11.43 1.25 12.60
C PRO A 42 -10.50 2.46 12.76
N LEU A 43 -9.36 2.49 12.06
CA LEU A 43 -8.47 3.65 12.05
C LEU A 43 -9.14 4.89 11.45
N ALA A 44 -9.90 4.73 10.36
CA ALA A 44 -10.62 5.84 9.74
C ALA A 44 -11.62 6.47 10.72
N PHE A 45 -12.37 5.65 11.47
CA PHE A 45 -13.28 6.14 12.49
C PHE A 45 -12.54 6.90 13.61
N VAL A 46 -11.40 6.40 14.06
CA VAL A 46 -10.56 7.11 15.05
C VAL A 46 -10.09 8.45 14.50
N PHE A 47 -9.63 8.49 13.25
CA PHE A 47 -9.21 9.75 12.61
C PHE A 47 -10.35 10.76 12.50
N VAL A 48 -11.53 10.32 12.04
CA VAL A 48 -12.71 11.19 11.97
C VAL A 48 -13.07 11.70 13.36
N TYR A 49 -13.11 10.84 14.37
CA TYR A 49 -13.39 11.24 15.74
C TYR A 49 -12.40 12.28 16.27
N VAL A 50 -11.11 12.08 16.04
CA VAL A 50 -10.06 13.03 16.45
C VAL A 50 -10.23 14.37 15.73
N ILE A 51 -10.51 14.35 14.42
CA ILE A 51 -10.77 15.56 13.65
C ILE A 51 -12.00 16.27 14.21
N GLU A 52 -13.11 15.60 14.42
CA GLU A 52 -14.33 16.23 14.92
C GLU A 52 -14.18 16.77 16.35
N ALA A 53 -13.47 16.05 17.21
CA ALA A 53 -13.26 16.43 18.62
C ALA A 53 -12.26 17.59 18.78
N TYR A 54 -11.19 17.63 17.99
CA TYR A 54 -10.05 18.52 18.23
C TYR A 54 -9.81 19.57 17.14
N SER A 55 -10.52 19.53 16.01
CA SER A 55 -10.34 20.54 14.96
C SER A 55 -10.90 21.90 15.37
N SER A 56 -10.12 22.94 15.09
CA SER A 56 -10.57 24.33 15.20
C SER A 56 -11.69 24.62 14.19
N HIS A 57 -12.50 25.65 14.45
CA HIS A 57 -13.62 26.02 13.59
C HIS A 57 -13.21 26.28 12.13
N GLY A 58 -12.01 26.84 11.89
CA GLY A 58 -11.50 27.06 10.53
C GLY A 58 -11.24 25.75 9.77
N ILE A 59 -10.61 24.77 10.43
CA ILE A 59 -10.34 23.46 9.83
C ILE A 59 -11.65 22.72 9.54
N LYS A 60 -12.66 22.82 10.43
CA LYS A 60 -13.99 22.24 10.20
C LYS A 60 -14.68 22.84 8.98
N ALA A 61 -14.55 24.14 8.74
CA ALA A 61 -15.15 24.80 7.57
C ALA A 61 -14.52 24.31 6.25
N GLU A 62 -13.19 24.17 6.20
CA GLU A 62 -12.50 23.61 5.02
C GLU A 62 -12.86 22.13 4.79
N LEU A 63 -12.93 21.35 5.87
CA LEU A 63 -13.33 19.93 5.81
C LEU A 63 -14.78 19.75 5.36
N ASN A 64 -15.68 20.65 5.72
CA ASN A 64 -17.06 20.65 5.22
C ASN A 64 -17.10 20.95 3.71
N GLY A 65 -16.31 21.91 3.25
CA GLY A 65 -16.18 22.20 1.81
C GLY A 65 -15.58 21.05 1.00
N LEU A 66 -14.71 20.23 1.59
CA LEU A 66 -14.24 18.97 0.99
C LEU A 66 -15.29 17.84 1.10
N SER A 67 -16.03 17.78 2.20
CA SER A 67 -17.05 16.76 2.46
C SER A 67 -18.20 16.78 1.47
N ASP A 68 -18.51 17.94 0.89
CA ASP A 68 -19.50 18.08 -0.18
C ASP A 68 -19.14 17.28 -1.44
N LYS A 69 -17.86 16.95 -1.64
CA LYS A 69 -17.39 16.15 -2.79
C LYS A 69 -17.04 14.72 -2.42
N LEU A 70 -16.50 14.50 -1.23
CA LEU A 70 -16.04 13.19 -0.75
C LEU A 70 -16.27 13.08 0.75
N PRO A 71 -17.00 12.06 1.24
CA PRO A 71 -17.23 11.87 2.67
C PRO A 71 -15.92 11.85 3.45
N LEU A 72 -15.83 12.61 4.55
CA LEU A 72 -14.63 12.70 5.37
C LEU A 72 -14.10 11.33 5.82
N ILE A 73 -15.02 10.40 6.10
CA ILE A 73 -14.70 9.01 6.45
C ILE A 73 -13.92 8.29 5.34
N PHE A 74 -14.22 8.56 4.07
CA PHE A 74 -13.51 7.96 2.95
C PHE A 74 -12.10 8.51 2.83
N ILE A 75 -11.94 9.83 3.02
CA ILE A 75 -10.62 10.48 3.04
C ILE A 75 -9.79 9.91 4.19
N ALA A 76 -10.35 9.85 5.40
CA ALA A 76 -9.71 9.28 6.57
C ALA A 76 -9.33 7.80 6.35
N TYR A 77 -10.18 7.04 5.68
CA TYR A 77 -9.92 5.64 5.34
C TYR A 77 -8.75 5.48 4.35
N VAL A 78 -8.73 6.25 3.26
CA VAL A 78 -7.62 6.23 2.31
C VAL A 78 -6.31 6.61 2.99
N TYR A 79 -6.32 7.67 3.80
CA TYR A 79 -5.14 8.06 4.60
C TYR A 79 -4.70 6.97 5.57
N SER A 80 -5.64 6.29 6.23
CA SER A 80 -5.34 5.18 7.14
C SER A 80 -4.70 4.00 6.41
N VAL A 81 -5.26 3.59 5.28
CA VAL A 81 -4.71 2.51 4.44
C VAL A 81 -3.30 2.85 3.97
N LEU A 82 -3.08 4.08 3.46
CA LEU A 82 -1.76 4.53 3.02
C LEU A 82 -0.74 4.58 4.16
N GLY A 83 -1.14 5.12 5.31
CA GLY A 83 -0.26 5.24 6.48
C GLY A 83 0.18 3.87 7.03
N VAL A 84 -0.74 2.92 7.12
CA VAL A 84 -0.42 1.56 7.58
C VAL A 84 0.46 0.85 6.55
N TYR A 85 0.16 0.98 5.25
CA TYR A 85 0.99 0.39 4.20
C TYR A 85 2.40 0.99 4.18
N PHE A 86 2.53 2.30 4.36
CA PHE A 86 3.82 2.98 4.49
C PHE A 86 4.62 2.49 5.69
N THR A 87 3.97 2.36 6.86
CA THR A 87 4.61 1.85 8.08
C THR A 87 5.18 0.44 7.85
N ARG A 88 4.43 -0.44 7.17
CA ARG A 88 4.91 -1.77 6.78
C ARG A 88 6.15 -1.68 5.90
N MET A 89 6.16 -0.82 4.88
CA MET A 89 7.33 -0.66 4.01
C MET A 89 8.57 -0.24 4.79
N VAL A 90 8.42 0.72 5.71
CA VAL A 90 9.52 1.17 6.59
C VAL A 90 10.02 0.01 7.48
N VAL A 91 9.12 -0.72 8.14
CA VAL A 91 9.49 -1.87 8.98
C VAL A 91 10.16 -2.98 8.16
N SER A 92 9.70 -3.23 6.93
CA SER A 92 10.31 -4.21 6.03
C SER A 92 11.72 -3.78 5.60
N ALA A 93 11.92 -2.49 5.30
CA ALA A 93 13.23 -1.94 4.98
C ALA A 93 14.20 -2.08 6.16
N ILE A 94 13.76 -1.73 7.38
CA ILE A 94 14.54 -1.90 8.62
C ILE A 94 14.95 -3.36 8.82
N ASN A 95 14.00 -4.30 8.69
CA ASN A 95 14.29 -5.72 8.84
C ASN A 95 15.27 -6.24 7.79
N THR A 96 15.27 -5.66 6.58
CA THR A 96 16.23 -6.01 5.53
C THR A 96 17.63 -5.52 5.88
N MET A 97 17.76 -4.33 6.47
CA MET A 97 19.07 -3.81 6.92
C MET A 97 19.65 -4.57 8.12
N ILE A 98 18.81 -5.04 9.05
CA ILE A 98 19.28 -5.76 10.25
C ILE A 98 19.69 -7.21 9.92
N LYS A 99 19.03 -7.83 8.95
CA LYS A 99 19.28 -9.24 8.55
C LYS A 99 20.24 -9.36 7.35
N GLY A 100 20.62 -8.23 6.75
CA GLY A 100 21.52 -8.13 5.61
C GLY A 100 22.98 -8.08 6.00
#